data_AF-A0A951ZM67-F1
#
_entry.id   AF-A0A951ZM67-F1
#
_cell.length_a   1.000
_cell.length_b   1.000
_cell.length_c   1.000
_cell.angle_alpha   90.00
_cell.angle_beta   90.00
_cell.angle_gamma   90.00
#
_symmetry.space_group_name_H-M   'P 1'
#
loop_
_entity.id
_entity.type
_entity.pdbx_description
1 polymer ?
#
loop_
_entity_poly.entity_id
_entity_poly.type
_entity_poly.pdbx_seq_one_letter_code
_entity_poly.pdbx_strand_id
1 'polypeptide(L)' 'MCGIAGIWWVDKTNGNPSLIKEMTDALLHRGPDAEGQWHNDNGLFLGHRRLAIIDLDARANQPFHFMAR' A
#
# COMPACT_ATOMS: atom_id res chain seq x y z
N MET A 1 -0.83 11.57 -9.88
CA MET A 1 0.35 11.46 -8.99
C MET A 1 0.02 10.40 -7.98
N CYS A 2 0.85 9.37 -7.76
CA CYS A 2 0.55 8.25 -6.85
C CYS A 2 0.07 8.66 -5.44
N GLY A 3 -0.58 7.72 -4.75
CA GLY A 3 -1.01 7.83 -3.35
C GLY A 3 -0.33 6.78 -2.47
N ILE A 4 -0.02 7.15 -1.22
CA ILE A 4 0.54 6.26 -0.20
C ILE A 4 -0.31 6.38 1.05
N ALA A 5 -0.64 5.25 1.67
CA ALA A 5 -1.32 5.16 2.95
C ALA A 5 -0.51 4.28 3.90
N GLY A 6 -0.61 4.52 5.20
CA GLY A 6 0.04 3.71 6.20
C GLY A 6 -0.61 3.85 7.56
N ILE A 7 -0.66 2.75 8.31
CA ILE A 7 -1.16 2.71 9.68
C ILE A 7 -0.31 1.75 10.50
N TRP A 8 -0.05 2.12 11.75
CA TRP A 8 0.67 1.28 12.69
C TRP A 8 -0.15 1.08 13.96
N TRP A 9 -0.56 -0.15 14.19
CA TRP A 9 -1.19 -0.56 15.44
C TRP A 9 -0.12 -0.98 16.45
N VAL A 10 0.22 -0.07 17.35
CA VAL A 10 1.13 -0.35 18.47
C VAL A 10 0.52 -1.41 19.40
N ASP A 11 -0.77 -1.29 19.68
CA ASP A 11 -1.58 -2.35 20.29
C ASP A 11 -2.32 -3.13 19.19
N LYS A 12 -1.89 -4.37 18.97
CA LYS A 12 -2.40 -5.23 17.89
C LYS A 12 -3.80 -5.76 18.17
N THR A 13 -4.29 -5.70 19.40
CA THR A 13 -5.61 -6.26 19.77
C THR A 13 -6.78 -5.47 19.17
N ASN A 14 -6.55 -4.20 18.84
CA ASN A 14 -7.53 -3.28 18.26
C ASN A 14 -7.34 -3.04 16.76
N GLY A 15 -6.45 -3.81 16.10
CA GLY A 15 -6.17 -3.65 14.68
C GLY A 15 -7.35 -4.07 13.81
N ASN A 16 -7.73 -3.22 12.85
CA ASN A 16 -8.66 -3.59 11.78
C ASN A 16 -7.92 -3.63 10.43
N PRO A 17 -7.54 -4.83 9.95
CA PRO A 17 -6.84 -4.97 8.67
C PRO A 17 -7.58 -4.37 7.46
N SER A 18 -8.91 -4.16 7.51
CA SER A 18 -9.63 -3.52 6.38
C SER A 18 -9.30 -2.04 6.22
N LEU A 19 -8.89 -1.36 7.29
CA LEU A 19 -8.72 0.09 7.30
C LEU A 19 -7.64 0.55 6.33
N ILE A 20 -6.56 -0.24 6.13
CA ILE A 20 -5.54 0.12 5.14
C ILE A 20 -6.09 0.11 3.70
N LYS A 21 -7.05 -0.78 3.40
CA LYS A 21 -7.71 -0.83 2.09
C LYS A 21 -8.57 0.42 1.89
N GLU A 22 -9.38 0.77 2.89
CA GLU A 22 -10.23 1.97 2.86
C GLU A 22 -9.41 3.25 2.69
N MET A 23 -8.30 3.38 3.42
CA MET A 23 -7.36 4.50 3.27
C MET A 23 -6.71 4.53 1.88
N THR A 24 -6.38 3.36 1.32
CA THR A 24 -5.80 3.25 -0.03
C THR A 24 -6.84 3.62 -1.10
N ASP A 25 -8.09 3.22 -0.94
CA ASP A 25 -9.19 3.50 -1.87
C ASP A 25 -9.58 4.98 -1.89
N ALA A 26 -9.52 5.66 -0.74
CA ALA A 26 -9.70 7.11 -0.68
C ALA A 26 -8.69 7.87 -1.58
N LEU A 27 -7.54 7.25 -1.89
CA LEU A 27 -6.51 7.80 -2.76
C LEU A 27 -6.61 7.31 -4.23
N LEU A 28 -7.69 6.63 -4.63
CA LEU A 28 -7.89 6.11 -6.00
C LEU A 28 -7.60 7.15 -7.09
N HIS A 29 -8.13 8.36 -6.92
CA HIS A 29 -8.00 9.48 -7.86
C HIS A 29 -6.55 9.91 -8.14
N ARG A 30 -5.61 9.53 -7.26
CA ARG A 30 -4.18 9.80 -7.39
C ARG A 30 -3.46 8.78 -8.27
N GLY A 31 -3.90 7.52 -8.22
CA GLY A 31 -3.31 6.40 -8.94
C GLY A 31 -4.35 5.34 -9.32
N PRO A 32 -5.02 5.48 -10.47
CA PRO A 32 -6.07 4.56 -10.91
C PRO A 32 -5.55 3.24 -11.47
N ASP A 33 -4.28 3.17 -11.88
CA ASP A 33 -3.76 2.07 -12.70
C ASP A 33 -3.45 0.79 -11.92
N ALA A 34 -3.04 0.91 -10.66
CA ALA A 34 -2.85 -0.25 -9.78
C ALA A 34 -2.97 0.13 -8.30
N GLU A 35 -3.16 -0.87 -7.45
CA GLU A 35 -3.07 -0.76 -6.01
C GLU A 35 -2.25 -1.91 -5.41
N GLY A 36 -1.85 -1.75 -4.16
CA GLY A 36 -1.23 -2.81 -3.39
C GLY A 36 -1.22 -2.49 -1.90
N GLN A 37 -1.19 -3.52 -1.08
CA GLN A 37 -1.06 -3.42 0.37
C GLN A 37 0.04 -4.36 0.84
N TRP A 38 0.72 -3.97 1.92
CA TRP A 38 1.72 -4.78 2.60
C TRP A 38 1.56 -4.62 4.10
N HIS A 39 1.90 -5.66 4.86
CA HIS A 39 1.93 -5.61 6.31
C HIS A 39 3.08 -6.43 6.87
N ASN A 40 3.42 -6.19 8.14
CA ASN A 40 4.32 -7.04 8.90
C ASN A 40 3.71 -7.50 10.23
N ASP A 41 4.41 -8.41 10.91
CA ASP A 41 4.00 -8.95 12.20
C ASP A 41 4.03 -7.92 13.33
N ASN A 42 4.62 -6.74 13.12
CA ASN A 42 4.71 -5.66 14.09
C ASN A 42 3.51 -4.70 14.06
N GLY A 43 2.48 -5.02 13.27
CA GLY A 43 1.25 -4.22 13.19
C GLY A 43 1.37 -3.01 12.26
N LEU A 44 2.43 -2.93 11.44
CA LEU A 44 2.58 -1.91 10.41
C LEU A 44 1.92 -2.38 9.11
N PHE A 45 1.08 -1.54 8.54
CA PHE A 45 0.38 -1.76 7.28
C PHE A 45 0.65 -0.56 6.36
N LEU A 46 0.97 -0.82 5.11
CA LEU A 46 1.25 0.16 4.06
C LEU A 46 0.36 -0.13 2.85
N GLY A 47 -0.07 0.92 2.17
CA GLY A 47 -0.90 0.85 0.97
C GLY A 47 -0.40 1.83 -0.08
N HIS A 48 -0.60 1.50 -1.35
CA HIS A 48 -0.17 2.33 -2.47
C HIS A 48 -1.23 2.35 -3.57
N ARG A 49 -1.45 3.53 -4.18
CA ARG A 49 -2.21 3.74 -5.42
C ARG A 49 -1.25 4.23 -6.49
N ARG A 50 -1.14 3.51 -7.60
CA ARG A 50 -0.17 3.76 -8.65
C ARG A 50 -0.79 4.49 -9.82
N LEU A 51 -0.15 5.59 -10.24
CA LEU A 51 -0.29 6.15 -11.58
C LEU A 51 0.96 5.72 -12.36
N ALA A 52 0.79 4.88 -13.37
CA ALA A 52 1.85 4.30 -14.17
C ALA A 52 2.32 5.30 -15.24
N ILE A 53 3.49 5.90 -15.02
CA ILE A 53 4.12 6.86 -15.96
C ILE A 53 5.47 6.33 -16.46
N ILE A 54 6.27 5.74 -15.57
CA ILE A 54 7.58 5.16 -15.87
C ILE A 54 7.54 3.68 -15.50
N ASP A 55 8.07 2.84 -16.39
CA ASP A 55 8.04 1.37 -16.31
C ASP A 55 6.63 0.83 -16.15
N LEU A 56 5.90 0.69 -17.25
CA LEU A 56 4.47 0.34 -17.23
C LEU A 56 4.19 -1.13 -16.89
N ASP A 57 5.24 -1.95 -16.71
CA ASP A 57 5.10 -3.37 -16.40
C ASP A 57 4.49 -3.59 -15.00
N ALA A 58 3.71 -4.65 -14.83
CA ALA A 58 3.08 -5.01 -13.57
C ALA A 58 4.09 -5.27 -12.44
N ARG A 59 5.33 -5.65 -12.77
CA ARG A 59 6.44 -5.78 -11.80
C ARG A 59 6.78 -4.48 -11.08
N ALA A 60 6.44 -3.33 -11.68
CA ALA A 60 6.65 -2.01 -11.10
C ALA A 60 5.50 -1.57 -10.17
N ASN A 61 4.50 -2.44 -9.95
CA ASN A 61 3.45 -2.21 -8.97
C ASN A 61 4.03 -2.24 -7.55
N GLN A 62 3.60 -1.28 -6.75
CA GLN A 62 4.08 -1.05 -5.38
C GLN A 62 3.02 -1.49 -4.38
N PRO A 63 3.40 -1.89 -3.14
CA PRO A 63 4.72 -1.69 -2.51
C PRO A 63 5.86 -2.54 -3.08
N PHE A 64 7.08 -2.00 -3.12
CA PHE A 64 8.27 -2.78 -3.46
C PHE A 64 8.76 -3.59 -2.25
N HIS A 65 9.20 -4.81 -2.50
CA HIS A 65 9.80 -5.67 -1.49
C HIS A 65 11.28 -5.88 -1.78
N PHE A 66 12.11 -5.55 -0.79
CA PHE A 66 13.52 -5.94 -0.85
C PHE A 66 13.61 -7.44 -0.60
N MET A 67 14.01 -8.20 -1.61
CA MET A 67 14.44 -9.58 -1.44
C MET A 67 15.95 -9.52 -1.20
N ALA A 68 16.38 -9.83 0.03
CA ALA A 68 17.79 -9.97 0.33
C ALA A 68 18.37 -11.07 -0.58
N ARG A 69 19.31 -10.69 -1.43
CA ARG A 69 20.17 -11.63 -2.17
C ARG A 69 21.35 -12.01 -1.30
#